data_AF-A0A968HPK4-F1
#
_entry.id   AF-A0A968HPK4-F1
#
_cell.length_a   1.000
_cell.length_b   1.000
_cell.length_c   1.000
_cell.angle_alpha   90.00
_cell.angle_beta   90.00
_cell.angle_gamma   90.00
#
_symmetry.space_group_name_H-M   'P 1'
#
loop_
_entity.id
_entity.type
_entity.pdbx_description
1 polymer ?
#
loop_
_entity_poly.entity_id
_entity_poly.type
_entity_poly.pdbx_seq_one_letter_code
_entity_poly.pdbx_strand_id
1 'polypeptide(L)'
;MSKRRLVATVTFFGIAFTASACTAILSPKDEPIVRCNNVDDCPKLDDNRHVYECIYAEGQSESSDKICVADFRTNVSCNPMSYAGDHPLVETFDDATDNASKALYGSCSTLGLAGCPPDPGTLCADGLMLDDTLGLCIDPNETQPTIYPPDHGGVELAGKDVLDQFCRWRFCEEDWVCDTDGFTCKPCDPGAPFEEGGCGNIYLDGQKSTVYTDLADANCDGSKADPELTDFGPVQELVP
;
A
#
# COMPACT_ATOMS: atom_id res chain seq x y z
N MET A 1 -50.53 -21.38 46.57
CA MET A 1 -49.63 -22.34 45.90
C MET A 1 -49.01 -21.65 44.69
N SER A 2 -48.02 -20.78 44.86
CA SER A 2 -46.57 -21.07 44.77
C SER A 2 -46.18 -22.04 43.65
N LYS A 3 -45.59 -21.50 42.57
CA LYS A 3 -44.38 -22.02 41.93
C LYS A 3 -43.71 -20.87 41.16
N ARG A 4 -42.72 -20.26 41.81
CA ARG A 4 -41.72 -19.38 41.19
C ARG A 4 -40.87 -20.21 40.22
N ARG A 5 -40.61 -19.70 39.03
CA ARG A 5 -39.45 -20.08 38.22
C ARG A 5 -38.75 -18.80 37.79
N LEU A 6 -37.60 -18.55 38.40
CA LEU A 6 -36.61 -17.58 37.92
C LEU A 6 -36.03 -18.12 36.61
N VAL A 7 -36.05 -17.29 35.56
CA VAL A 7 -35.21 -17.46 34.39
C VAL A 7 -34.27 -16.26 34.39
N ALA A 8 -32.99 -16.55 34.63
CA ALA A 8 -31.92 -15.56 34.59
C ALA A 8 -31.55 -15.31 33.13
N THR A 9 -31.82 -14.10 32.65
CA THR A 9 -31.36 -13.63 31.34
C THR A 9 -29.90 -13.22 31.48
N VAL A 10 -28.98 -14.04 30.96
CA VAL A 10 -27.55 -13.71 30.85
C VAL A 10 -27.38 -12.87 29.59
N THR A 11 -27.13 -11.57 29.77
CA THR A 11 -26.76 -10.66 28.69
C THR A 11 -25.32 -10.93 28.28
N PHE A 12 -25.12 -11.55 27.12
CA PHE A 12 -23.82 -11.70 26.48
C PHE A 12 -23.42 -10.34 25.86
N PHE A 13 -22.52 -9.62 26.49
CA PHE A 13 -21.80 -8.51 25.86
C PHE A 13 -20.71 -9.11 24.98
N GLY A 14 -20.93 -9.13 23.67
CA GLY A 14 -19.89 -9.38 22.68
C GLY A 14 -19.04 -8.12 22.53
N ILE A 15 -17.82 -8.15 23.07
CA ILE A 15 -16.80 -7.14 22.76
C ILE A 15 -16.25 -7.50 21.39
N ALA A 16 -16.52 -6.63 20.40
CA ALA A 16 -15.86 -6.68 19.11
C ALA A 16 -14.37 -6.38 19.32
N PHE A 17 -13.52 -7.35 19.01
CA PHE A 17 -12.09 -7.14 18.90
C PHE A 17 -11.85 -6.28 17.65
N THR A 18 -11.51 -5.02 17.84
CA THR A 18 -10.85 -4.22 16.80
C THR A 18 -9.45 -4.79 16.63
N ALA A 19 -9.13 -5.23 15.41
CA ALA A 19 -7.80 -5.65 15.03
C ALA A 19 -6.83 -4.48 15.30
N SER A 20 -5.91 -4.69 16.22
CA SER A 20 -4.76 -3.81 16.39
C SER A 20 -3.88 -3.96 15.16
N ALA A 21 -3.80 -2.91 14.34
CA ALA A 21 -2.68 -2.72 13.46
C ALA A 21 -1.43 -2.68 14.36
N CYS A 22 -0.61 -3.73 14.31
CA CYS A 22 0.72 -3.70 14.88
C CYS A 22 1.53 -2.74 14.00
N THR A 23 1.47 -1.43 14.28
CA THR A 23 2.56 -0.54 13.90
C THR A 23 3.84 -1.19 14.42
N ALA A 24 4.84 -1.29 13.55
CA ALA A 24 6.12 -1.91 13.87
C ALA A 24 6.77 -1.16 15.03
N ILE A 25 6.43 -1.55 16.27
CA ILE A 25 7.26 -1.28 17.44
C ILE A 25 8.51 -2.10 17.18
N LEU A 26 9.53 -1.45 16.62
CA LEU A 26 10.89 -1.95 16.67
C LEU A 26 11.12 -2.37 18.12
N SER A 27 11.14 -3.68 18.37
CA SER A 27 11.50 -4.24 19.65
C SER A 27 12.91 -4.78 19.54
N PRO A 28 13.95 -3.94 19.65
CA PRO A 28 15.21 -4.41 20.17
C PRO A 28 15.04 -4.57 21.68
N LYS A 29 15.30 -5.77 22.18
CA LYS A 29 15.06 -6.22 23.55
C LYS A 29 15.67 -5.41 24.69
N ASP A 30 16.39 -4.31 24.43
CA ASP A 30 17.17 -3.58 25.45
C ASP A 30 17.28 -2.06 25.23
N GLU A 31 16.53 -1.45 24.29
CA GLU A 31 16.59 0.01 24.14
C GLU A 31 15.72 0.73 25.17
N PRO A 32 16.28 1.69 25.93
CA PRO A 32 15.50 2.45 26.90
C PRO A 32 14.44 3.26 26.17
N ILE A 33 13.18 3.14 26.59
CA ILE A 33 12.09 4.01 26.13
C ILE A 33 12.53 5.46 26.34
N VAL A 34 12.81 6.17 25.25
CA VAL A 34 13.25 7.57 25.30
C VAL A 34 12.03 8.42 25.58
N ARG A 35 12.04 9.14 26.71
CA ARG A 35 11.01 10.11 27.07
C ARG A 35 11.34 11.46 26.44
N CYS A 36 10.31 12.18 26.05
CA CYS A 36 10.45 13.48 25.39
C CYS A 36 9.42 14.47 25.92
N ASN A 37 9.73 15.76 25.82
CA ASN A 37 8.73 16.83 25.94
C ASN A 37 8.30 17.29 24.54
N ASN A 38 9.24 17.28 23.60
CA ASN A 38 9.05 17.58 22.18
C ASN A 38 9.97 16.69 21.32
N VAL A 39 9.83 16.78 19.99
CA VAL A 39 10.59 15.93 19.04
C VAL A 39 12.11 16.15 19.09
N ASP A 40 12.60 17.32 19.50
CA ASP A 40 14.04 17.62 19.55
C ASP A 40 14.75 16.84 20.68
N ASP A 41 14.00 16.31 21.65
CA ASP A 41 14.52 15.45 22.71
C ASP A 41 14.79 14.01 22.21
N CYS A 42 14.33 13.67 21.02
CA CYS A 42 14.48 12.33 20.45
C CYS A 42 15.84 12.16 19.77
N PRO A 43 16.41 10.93 19.76
CA PRO A 43 17.66 10.67 19.09
C PRO A 43 17.52 10.91 17.58
N LYS A 44 18.65 11.06 16.88
CA LYS A 44 18.60 11.10 15.41
C LYS A 44 18.42 9.68 14.88
N LEU A 45 17.54 9.53 13.90
CA LEU A 45 17.40 8.30 13.13
C LEU A 45 18.47 8.27 12.04
N ASP A 46 19.08 7.10 11.86
CA ASP A 46 19.99 6.84 10.74
C ASP A 46 19.20 6.64 9.43
N ASP A 47 17.96 6.17 9.53
CA ASP A 47 17.04 5.95 8.42
C ASP A 47 16.20 7.21 8.13
N ASN A 48 16.34 7.77 6.93
CA ASN A 48 15.69 9.00 6.50
C ASN A 48 14.19 8.81 6.12
N ARG A 49 13.70 7.57 6.12
CA ARG A 49 12.30 7.19 5.88
C ARG A 49 11.40 7.47 7.07
N HIS A 50 12.00 7.60 8.25
CA HIS A 50 11.30 7.78 9.52
C HIS A 50 11.61 9.14 10.15
N VAL A 51 10.68 9.63 10.96
CA VAL A 51 10.87 10.76 11.87
C VAL A 51 10.37 10.38 13.24
N TYR A 52 10.98 10.93 14.28
CA TYR A 52 10.41 10.78 15.60
C TYR A 52 9.17 11.66 15.75
N GLU A 53 8.15 11.10 16.37
CA GLU A 53 7.06 11.84 16.99
C GLU A 53 7.18 11.73 18.51
N CYS A 54 6.82 12.82 19.20
CA CYS A 54 6.77 12.86 20.66
C CYS A 54 5.31 12.76 21.13
N ILE A 55 4.85 11.53 21.37
CA ILE A 55 3.44 11.21 21.64
C ILE A 55 3.27 10.51 22.99
N TYR A 56 2.04 10.52 23.52
CA TYR A 56 1.69 9.69 24.66
C TYR A 56 1.58 8.24 24.21
N ALA A 57 2.15 7.31 24.98
CA ALA A 57 2.01 5.89 24.69
C ALA A 57 0.53 5.47 24.74
N GLU A 58 0.15 4.52 23.89
CA GLU A 58 -1.22 4.03 23.80
C GLU A 58 -1.74 3.59 25.18
N GLY A 59 -2.94 4.07 25.54
CA GLY A 59 -3.57 3.77 26.83
C GLY A 59 -3.01 4.53 28.05
N GLN A 60 -2.04 5.42 27.88
CA GLN A 60 -1.60 6.32 28.95
C GLN A 60 -2.41 7.62 28.96
N SER A 61 -2.60 8.19 30.15
CA SER A 61 -3.26 9.49 30.26
C SER A 61 -2.38 10.61 29.71
N GLU A 62 -2.97 11.72 29.27
CA GLU A 62 -2.25 12.94 28.84
C GLU A 62 -1.37 13.57 29.96
N SER A 63 -1.46 13.05 31.19
CA SER A 63 -0.62 13.43 32.31
C SER A 63 0.64 12.56 32.49
N SER A 64 0.85 11.58 31.61
CA SER A 64 2.06 10.74 31.56
C SER A 64 3.19 11.44 30.81
N ASP A 65 4.44 10.97 30.95
CA ASP A 65 5.51 11.50 30.10
C ASP A 65 5.37 10.92 28.69
N LYS A 66 5.53 11.77 27.68
CA LYS A 66 5.54 11.35 26.28
C LYS A 66 6.80 10.54 25.99
N ILE A 67 6.72 9.75 24.92
CA ILE A 67 7.79 8.91 24.42
C ILE A 67 8.09 9.25 22.97
N CYS A 68 9.35 9.05 22.59
CA CYS A 68 9.77 9.11 21.19
C CYS A 68 9.32 7.83 20.49
N VAL A 69 8.45 7.96 19.50
CA VAL A 69 8.05 6.87 18.61
C VAL A 69 8.56 7.24 17.23
N ALA A 70 9.34 6.34 16.61
CA ALA A 70 9.69 6.51 15.20
C ALA A 70 8.42 6.21 14.40
N ASP A 71 7.93 7.21 13.68
CA ASP A 71 6.86 7.07 12.70
C ASP A 71 7.42 7.35 11.31
N PHE A 72 6.66 6.99 10.29
CA PHE A 72 7.03 7.27 8.93
C PHE A 72 7.02 8.75 8.68
N ARG A 73 7.89 9.18 7.78
CA ARG A 73 7.98 10.57 7.41
C ARG A 73 6.77 10.98 6.58
N THR A 74 5.71 11.40 7.27
CA THR A 74 4.42 11.87 6.70
C THR A 74 4.55 13.10 5.81
N ASN A 75 5.73 13.75 5.76
CA ASN A 75 5.97 14.87 4.87
C ASN A 75 6.26 14.47 3.41
N VAL A 76 6.45 13.18 3.12
CA VAL A 76 6.60 12.68 1.75
C VAL A 76 5.22 12.31 1.24
N SER A 77 4.61 13.23 0.49
CA SER A 77 3.32 12.99 -0.13
C SER A 77 3.51 12.21 -1.42
N CYS A 78 2.69 11.19 -1.67
CA CYS A 78 2.61 10.58 -3.00
C CYS A 78 1.70 11.36 -3.95
N ASN A 79 1.30 12.60 -3.62
CA ASN A 79 0.51 13.45 -4.51
C ASN A 79 1.42 14.08 -5.57
N PRO A 80 1.22 13.83 -6.87
CA PRO A 80 1.98 14.49 -7.94
C PRO A 80 1.93 16.02 -7.84
N MET A 81 0.81 16.58 -7.38
CA MET A 81 0.63 18.04 -7.22
C MET A 81 1.52 18.67 -6.14
N SER A 82 2.22 17.87 -5.32
CA SER A 82 3.17 18.36 -4.32
C SER A 82 4.56 18.62 -4.89
N TYR A 83 4.81 18.25 -6.15
CA TYR A 83 6.12 18.29 -6.79
C TYR A 83 6.17 19.27 -7.97
N ALA A 84 7.39 19.61 -8.41
CA ALA A 84 7.60 20.40 -9.61
C ALA A 84 7.19 19.60 -10.86
N GLY A 85 6.84 20.31 -11.95
CA GLY A 85 6.33 19.65 -13.16
C GLY A 85 7.33 18.75 -13.90
N ASP A 86 8.63 18.94 -13.67
CA ASP A 86 9.73 18.13 -14.20
C ASP A 86 10.16 17.01 -13.22
N HIS A 87 9.38 16.79 -12.16
CA HIS A 87 9.65 15.73 -11.21
C HIS A 87 9.26 14.35 -11.79
N PRO A 88 10.07 13.28 -11.61
CA PRO A 88 9.79 11.97 -12.20
C PRO A 88 8.39 11.41 -11.89
N LEU A 89 7.90 11.61 -10.66
CA LEU A 89 6.52 11.24 -10.27
C LEU A 89 5.47 11.97 -11.12
N VAL A 90 5.66 13.26 -11.39
CA VAL A 90 4.67 14.05 -12.15
C VAL A 90 4.67 13.63 -13.60
N GLU A 91 5.84 13.53 -14.23
CA GLU A 91 5.97 13.12 -15.63
C GLU A 91 5.37 11.71 -15.84
N THR A 92 5.74 10.74 -15.01
CA THR A 92 5.26 9.35 -15.15
C THR A 92 3.76 9.24 -14.86
N PHE A 93 3.24 10.03 -13.90
CA PHE A 93 1.81 10.03 -13.60
C PHE A 93 0.98 10.67 -14.71
N ASP A 94 1.45 11.79 -15.28
CA ASP A 94 0.80 12.44 -16.42
C ASP A 94 0.75 11.51 -17.64
N ASP A 95 1.85 10.78 -17.91
CA ASP A 95 1.89 9.76 -18.96
C ASP A 95 0.92 8.60 -18.64
N ALA A 96 0.92 8.06 -17.42
CA ALA A 96 0.02 6.96 -17.05
C ALA A 96 -1.47 7.35 -17.12
N THR A 97 -1.79 8.63 -16.91
CA THR A 97 -3.16 9.15 -16.89
C THR A 97 -3.61 9.78 -18.20
N ASP A 98 -2.76 9.81 -19.24
CA ASP A 98 -3.14 10.23 -20.57
C ASP A 98 -4.24 9.30 -21.17
N ASN A 99 -5.06 9.81 -22.10
CA ASN A 99 -6.21 9.04 -22.60
C ASN A 99 -5.87 7.70 -23.27
N ALA A 100 -4.71 7.58 -23.91
CA ALA A 100 -4.27 6.36 -24.55
C ALA A 100 -3.77 5.35 -23.49
N SER A 101 -2.95 5.79 -22.55
CA SER A 101 -2.41 4.94 -21.47
C SER A 101 -3.51 4.51 -20.50
N LYS A 102 -4.39 5.44 -20.09
CA LYS A 102 -5.54 5.22 -19.22
C LYS A 102 -6.49 4.13 -19.75
N ALA A 103 -6.57 3.94 -21.07
CA ALA A 103 -7.42 2.91 -21.68
C ALA A 103 -6.96 1.47 -21.34
N LEU A 104 -5.68 1.26 -21.03
CA LEU A 104 -5.13 -0.06 -20.67
C LEU A 104 -5.73 -0.62 -19.37
N TYR A 105 -6.19 0.25 -18.48
CA TYR A 105 -6.85 -0.11 -17.22
C TYR A 105 -8.31 -0.52 -17.42
N GLY A 106 -8.86 -0.34 -18.63
CA GLY A 106 -10.28 -0.59 -18.90
C GLY A 106 -10.64 -2.05 -19.16
N SER A 107 -9.68 -2.89 -19.60
CA SER A 107 -9.97 -4.27 -19.99
C SER A 107 -8.71 -5.08 -20.28
N CYS A 108 -8.83 -6.40 -20.27
CA CYS A 108 -7.85 -7.29 -20.89
C CYS A 108 -8.11 -7.46 -22.39
N SER A 109 -7.08 -7.27 -23.21
CA SER A 109 -7.14 -7.57 -24.64
C SER A 109 -7.00 -9.08 -24.88
N THR A 110 -6.21 -9.75 -24.04
CA THR A 110 -5.97 -11.20 -24.09
C THR A 110 -6.44 -11.88 -22.80
N LEU A 111 -7.44 -12.75 -22.93
CA LEU A 111 -7.97 -13.53 -21.80
C LEU A 111 -7.05 -14.69 -21.42
N GLY A 112 -7.14 -15.15 -20.17
CA GLY A 112 -6.38 -16.29 -19.65
C GLY A 112 -4.95 -15.97 -19.20
N LEU A 113 -4.49 -14.73 -19.34
CA LEU A 113 -3.20 -14.26 -18.84
C LEU A 113 -3.29 -13.71 -17.41
N ALA A 114 -2.15 -13.43 -16.77
CA ALA A 114 -2.10 -13.00 -15.37
C ALA A 114 -2.83 -11.67 -15.16
N GLY A 115 -3.74 -11.61 -14.18
CA GLY A 115 -4.62 -10.46 -13.96
C GLY A 115 -5.80 -10.35 -14.92
N CYS A 116 -5.99 -11.32 -15.81
CA CYS A 116 -7.12 -11.38 -16.72
C CYS A 116 -7.99 -12.60 -16.44
N PRO A 117 -9.32 -12.50 -16.63
CA PRO A 117 -10.18 -13.67 -16.52
C PRO A 117 -9.87 -14.70 -17.61
N PRO A 118 -10.12 -16.00 -17.39
CA PRO A 118 -9.97 -17.02 -18.42
C PRO A 118 -10.97 -16.81 -19.57
N ASP A 119 -10.62 -17.29 -20.76
CA ASP A 119 -11.56 -17.36 -21.88
C ASP A 119 -12.69 -18.35 -21.54
N PRO A 120 -13.97 -18.08 -21.87
CA PRO A 120 -15.07 -18.94 -21.47
C PRO A 120 -14.89 -20.39 -21.93
N GLY A 121 -14.77 -21.29 -20.95
CA GLY A 121 -14.59 -22.73 -21.18
C GLY A 121 -13.13 -23.16 -21.38
N THR A 122 -12.16 -22.27 -21.21
CA THR A 122 -10.74 -22.61 -21.18
C THR A 122 -10.16 -22.50 -19.76
N LEU A 123 -8.94 -22.99 -19.60
CA LEU A 123 -8.13 -22.76 -18.41
C LEU A 123 -7.27 -21.50 -18.60
N CYS A 124 -6.68 -21.03 -17.50
CA CYS A 124 -5.60 -20.05 -17.51
C CYS A 124 -4.39 -20.58 -18.29
N ALA A 125 -3.55 -19.66 -18.76
CA ALA A 125 -2.29 -20.00 -19.42
C ALA A 125 -1.36 -20.83 -18.51
N ASP A 126 -0.43 -21.58 -19.12
CA ASP A 126 0.48 -22.47 -18.42
C ASP A 126 1.23 -21.75 -17.29
N GLY A 127 1.21 -22.33 -16.09
CA GLY A 127 1.85 -21.77 -14.89
C GLY A 127 0.94 -20.86 -14.05
N LEU A 128 -0.22 -20.47 -14.57
CA LEU A 128 -1.21 -19.67 -13.84
C LEU A 128 -2.31 -20.54 -13.25
N MET A 129 -2.95 -20.05 -12.20
CA MET A 129 -4.12 -20.68 -11.59
C MET A 129 -5.33 -19.73 -11.60
N LEU A 130 -6.53 -20.29 -11.70
CA LEU A 130 -7.75 -19.51 -11.51
C LEU A 130 -7.92 -19.22 -10.01
N ASP A 131 -8.01 -17.95 -9.65
CA ASP A 131 -8.55 -17.54 -8.36
C ASP A 131 -10.07 -17.53 -8.45
N ASP A 132 -10.74 -18.46 -7.76
CA ASP A 132 -12.20 -18.60 -7.80
C ASP A 132 -12.93 -17.43 -7.12
N THR A 133 -12.23 -16.63 -6.29
CA THR A 133 -12.79 -15.47 -5.60
C THR A 133 -12.78 -14.25 -6.51
N LEU A 134 -11.67 -14.03 -7.21
CA LEU A 134 -11.50 -12.90 -8.12
C LEU A 134 -12.00 -13.21 -9.54
N GLY A 135 -12.10 -14.49 -9.91
CA GLY A 135 -12.40 -14.92 -11.28
C GLY A 135 -11.26 -14.62 -12.26
N LEU A 136 -10.03 -14.47 -11.77
CA LEU A 136 -8.85 -14.07 -12.54
C LEU A 136 -7.82 -15.19 -12.61
N CYS A 137 -7.05 -15.21 -13.68
CA CYS A 137 -5.84 -15.99 -13.75
C CYS A 137 -4.72 -15.29 -12.98
N ILE A 138 -4.13 -15.96 -12.00
CA ILE A 138 -3.08 -15.41 -11.13
C ILE A 138 -1.81 -16.27 -11.20
N ASP A 139 -0.66 -15.64 -10.98
CA ASP A 139 0.59 -16.37 -10.73
C ASP A 139 0.64 -16.79 -9.25
N PRO A 140 0.68 -18.09 -8.93
CA PRO A 140 0.72 -18.56 -7.54
C PRO A 140 2.03 -18.20 -6.81
N ASN A 141 3.05 -17.72 -7.52
CA ASN A 141 4.33 -17.33 -6.95
C ASN A 141 4.42 -15.84 -6.62
N GLU A 142 3.44 -15.04 -7.05
CA GLU A 142 3.38 -13.62 -6.72
C GLU A 142 3.02 -13.43 -5.24
N THR A 143 3.76 -12.57 -4.57
CA THR A 143 3.60 -12.32 -3.14
C THR A 143 2.51 -11.29 -2.85
N GLN A 144 2.26 -10.39 -3.79
CA GLN A 144 1.22 -9.37 -3.69
C GLN A 144 -0.05 -9.81 -4.42
N PRO A 145 -1.24 -9.46 -3.89
CA PRO A 145 -2.50 -9.71 -4.58
C PRO A 145 -2.51 -9.15 -6.00
N THR A 146 -3.13 -9.88 -6.93
CA THR A 146 -3.35 -9.40 -8.29
C THR A 146 -4.55 -8.46 -8.31
N ILE A 147 -4.36 -7.25 -8.83
CA ILE A 147 -5.43 -6.26 -8.99
C ILE A 147 -5.84 -6.20 -10.45
N TYR A 148 -7.13 -6.42 -10.69
CA TYR A 148 -7.76 -6.23 -11.99
C TYR A 148 -8.48 -4.88 -12.02
N PRO A 149 -7.92 -3.87 -12.70
CA PRO A 149 -8.43 -2.50 -12.55
C PRO A 149 -9.94 -2.32 -12.82
N PRO A 150 -10.57 -3.03 -13.78
CA PRO A 150 -12.02 -2.91 -13.99
C PRO A 150 -12.91 -3.18 -12.77
N ASP A 151 -12.46 -4.01 -11.82
CA ASP A 151 -13.22 -4.28 -10.58
C ASP A 151 -13.04 -3.20 -9.51
N HIS A 152 -12.10 -2.29 -9.72
CA HIS A 152 -11.66 -1.29 -8.76
C HIS A 152 -11.82 0.17 -9.26
N GLY A 153 -12.55 0.39 -10.37
CA GLY A 153 -12.75 1.73 -10.94
C GLY A 153 -12.36 1.83 -12.42
N GLY A 154 -11.74 0.78 -12.96
CA GLY A 154 -11.34 0.67 -14.35
C GLY A 154 -10.34 1.74 -14.72
N VAL A 155 -10.68 2.54 -15.72
CA VAL A 155 -9.81 3.62 -16.18
C VAL A 155 -9.44 4.61 -15.07
N GLU A 156 -10.28 4.82 -14.06
CA GLU A 156 -9.98 5.76 -12.97
C GLU A 156 -8.84 5.32 -12.05
N LEU A 157 -8.42 4.05 -12.13
CA LEU A 157 -7.22 3.54 -11.47
C LEU A 157 -5.91 3.94 -12.15
N ALA A 158 -5.97 4.57 -13.32
CA ALA A 158 -4.78 4.95 -14.05
C ALA A 158 -3.84 5.82 -13.21
N GLY A 159 -2.56 5.46 -13.20
CA GLY A 159 -1.52 6.12 -12.43
C GLY A 159 -1.42 5.65 -10.97
N LYS A 160 -2.34 4.81 -10.46
CA LYS A 160 -2.22 4.26 -9.09
C LYS A 160 -0.97 3.39 -8.93
N ASP A 161 -0.60 2.62 -9.94
CA ASP A 161 0.67 1.89 -9.99
C ASP A 161 1.90 2.80 -9.91
N VAL A 162 1.86 3.98 -10.55
CA VAL A 162 2.88 5.03 -10.42
C VAL A 162 2.95 5.53 -8.98
N LEU A 163 1.80 5.84 -8.38
CA LEU A 163 1.76 6.31 -6.99
C LEU A 163 2.30 5.26 -6.01
N ASP A 164 1.94 3.99 -6.22
CA ASP A 164 2.44 2.88 -5.43
C ASP A 164 3.92 2.66 -5.64
N GLN A 165 4.39 2.63 -6.89
CA GLN A 165 5.80 2.48 -7.21
C GLN A 165 6.65 3.58 -6.58
N PHE A 166 6.14 4.81 -6.53
CA PHE A 166 6.82 5.90 -5.84
C PHE A 166 7.06 5.59 -4.36
N CYS A 167 6.03 5.08 -3.67
CA CYS A 167 6.15 4.66 -2.28
C CYS A 167 7.07 3.43 -2.13
N ARG A 168 6.94 2.42 -2.99
CA ARG A 168 7.81 1.23 -2.98
C ARG A 168 9.26 1.60 -3.15
N TRP A 169 9.57 2.48 -4.08
CA TRP A 169 10.93 2.94 -4.33
C TRP A 169 11.48 3.74 -3.15
N ARG A 170 10.68 4.68 -2.63
CA ARG A 170 11.05 5.54 -1.51
C ARG A 170 11.42 4.74 -0.27
N PHE A 171 10.72 3.63 -0.03
CA PHE A 171 10.92 2.77 1.13
C PHE A 171 11.68 1.48 0.80
N CYS A 172 11.97 1.18 -0.47
CA CYS A 172 12.53 -0.08 -0.99
C CYS A 172 11.77 -1.34 -0.56
N GLU A 173 10.46 -1.24 -0.41
CA GLU A 173 9.64 -2.31 0.14
C GLU A 173 8.38 -2.44 -0.74
N GLU A 174 8.13 -3.64 -1.26
CA GLU A 174 7.03 -3.92 -2.20
C GLU A 174 5.64 -3.77 -1.56
N ASP A 175 5.56 -3.84 -0.23
CA ASP A 175 4.33 -3.67 0.53
C ASP A 175 4.06 -2.21 0.90
N TRP A 176 4.81 -1.25 0.35
CA TRP A 176 4.51 0.18 0.49
C TRP A 176 3.65 0.69 -0.65
N VAL A 177 2.58 1.40 -0.31
CA VAL A 177 1.58 1.88 -1.29
C VAL A 177 1.17 3.31 -0.96
N CYS A 178 0.63 3.99 -1.97
CA CYS A 178 0.03 5.30 -1.79
C CYS A 178 -1.44 5.15 -1.37
N ASP A 179 -1.78 5.77 -0.24
CA ASP A 179 -3.17 6.04 0.14
C ASP A 179 -3.67 7.26 -0.63
N THR A 180 -4.60 7.10 -1.57
CA THR A 180 -5.06 8.23 -2.39
C THR A 180 -5.98 9.20 -1.65
N ASP A 181 -6.55 8.82 -0.50
CA ASP A 181 -7.37 9.73 0.30
C ASP A 181 -6.51 10.77 1.04
N GLY A 182 -5.39 10.31 1.61
CA GLY A 182 -4.41 11.15 2.30
C GLY A 182 -3.25 11.63 1.44
N PHE A 183 -3.05 11.01 0.28
CA PHE A 183 -1.81 11.06 -0.51
C PHE A 183 -0.56 10.82 0.33
N THR A 184 -0.60 9.79 1.16
CA THR A 184 0.51 9.39 2.03
C THR A 184 0.98 7.99 1.71
N CYS A 185 2.29 7.81 1.63
CA CYS A 185 2.89 6.48 1.56
C CYS A 185 2.73 5.76 2.90
N LYS A 186 2.26 4.52 2.86
CA LYS A 186 2.09 3.67 4.05
C LYS A 186 2.31 2.19 3.70
N PRO A 187 2.61 1.33 4.69
CA PRO A 187 2.51 -0.12 4.49
C PRO A 187 1.08 -0.48 4.08
N CYS A 188 0.95 -1.39 3.13
CA CYS A 188 -0.32 -1.80 2.59
C CYS A 188 -1.10 -2.61 3.63
N ASP A 189 -2.42 -2.43 3.64
CA ASP A 189 -3.34 -3.18 4.50
C ASP A 189 -4.15 -4.17 3.64
N PRO A 190 -4.00 -5.49 3.82
CA PRO A 190 -4.79 -6.48 3.08
C PRO A 190 -6.31 -6.36 3.30
N GLY A 191 -6.75 -5.67 4.36
CA GLY A 191 -8.15 -5.41 4.66
C GLY A 191 -8.70 -4.09 4.09
N ALA A 192 -7.83 -3.21 3.59
CA ALA A 192 -8.23 -1.92 3.04
C ALA A 192 -8.60 -2.02 1.54
N PRO A 193 -9.48 -1.14 1.03
CA PRO A 193 -9.65 -0.97 -0.41
C PRO A 193 -8.31 -0.63 -1.08
N PHE A 194 -8.10 -1.14 -2.30
CA PHE A 194 -6.84 -0.96 -3.02
C PHE A 194 -6.42 0.52 -3.18
N GLU A 195 -7.39 1.40 -3.44
CA GLU A 195 -7.19 2.86 -3.56
C GLU A 195 -6.76 3.50 -2.21
N GLU A 196 -7.31 2.99 -1.12
CA GLU A 196 -7.11 3.50 0.24
C GLU A 196 -5.91 2.81 0.93
N GLY A 197 -4.92 2.39 0.13
CA GLY A 197 -3.70 1.71 0.56
C GLY A 197 -3.85 0.22 0.83
N GLY A 198 -4.76 -0.45 0.10
CA GLY A 198 -4.81 -1.91 0.06
C GLY A 198 -3.62 -2.52 -0.66
N CYS A 199 -3.28 -3.77 -0.31
CA CYS A 199 -2.18 -4.50 -0.94
C CYS A 199 -2.54 -4.97 -2.35
N GLY A 200 -1.61 -4.83 -3.30
CA GLY A 200 -1.73 -5.46 -4.60
C GLY A 200 -0.82 -4.89 -5.68
N ASN A 201 -0.75 -5.61 -6.79
CA ASN A 201 -0.06 -5.20 -8.02
C ASN A 201 -1.08 -5.08 -9.14
N ILE A 202 -1.04 -3.96 -9.87
CA ILE A 202 -1.83 -3.81 -11.09
C ILE A 202 -1.24 -4.68 -12.20
N TYR A 203 -2.12 -5.44 -12.85
CA TYR A 203 -1.82 -6.17 -14.08
C TYR A 203 -2.59 -5.55 -15.24
N LEU A 204 -1.86 -5.21 -16.30
CA LEU A 204 -2.37 -4.67 -17.54
C LEU A 204 -2.15 -5.72 -18.63
N ASP A 205 -3.23 -6.15 -19.26
CA ASP A 205 -3.23 -7.09 -20.38
C ASP A 205 -2.34 -8.34 -20.19
N GLY A 206 -2.44 -8.96 -19.02
CA GLY A 206 -1.71 -10.20 -18.75
C GLY A 206 -0.33 -10.02 -18.13
N GLN A 207 0.11 -8.79 -17.91
CA GLN A 207 1.45 -8.48 -17.37
C GLN A 207 1.35 -7.52 -16.18
N LYS A 208 2.19 -7.74 -15.17
CA LYS A 208 2.39 -6.76 -14.09
C LYS A 208 2.78 -5.42 -14.72
N SER A 209 2.20 -4.31 -14.25
CA SER A 209 2.49 -2.99 -14.81
C SER A 209 3.99 -2.76 -14.92
N THR A 210 4.44 -2.28 -16.08
CA THR A 210 5.85 -2.03 -16.38
C THR A 210 6.41 -0.83 -15.62
N VAL A 211 5.55 -0.03 -15.00
CA VAL A 211 5.96 1.06 -14.10
C VAL A 211 6.68 0.50 -12.88
N TYR A 212 6.28 -0.68 -12.39
CA TYR A 212 6.93 -1.33 -11.26
C TYR A 212 8.36 -1.75 -11.63
N THR A 213 9.35 -1.24 -10.89
CA THR A 213 10.76 -1.60 -11.06
C THR A 213 11.24 -2.53 -9.97
N ASP A 214 12.33 -3.25 -10.23
CA ASP A 214 13.00 -4.04 -9.20
C ASP A 214 13.61 -3.13 -8.13
N LEU A 215 13.32 -3.42 -6.86
CA LEU A 215 13.84 -2.71 -5.71
C LEU A 215 15.24 -3.21 -5.30
N ALA A 216 15.78 -4.25 -5.93
CA ALA A 216 17.12 -4.79 -5.63
C ALA A 216 18.25 -3.76 -5.75
N ASP A 217 18.09 -2.77 -6.63
CA ASP A 217 19.02 -1.65 -6.81
C ASP A 217 18.61 -0.37 -6.05
N ALA A 218 17.52 -0.41 -5.27
CA ALA A 218 17.07 0.72 -4.48
C ALA A 218 17.99 0.95 -3.27
N ASN A 219 18.33 2.21 -2.99
CA ASN A 219 19.18 2.59 -1.87
C ASN A 219 18.39 3.48 -0.90
N CYS A 220 17.79 2.80 0.08
CA CYS A 220 16.78 3.29 1.01
C CYS A 220 17.32 4.26 2.05
N ASP A 221 18.64 4.23 2.28
CA ASP A 221 19.33 5.13 3.20
C ASP A 221 20.17 6.18 2.44
N GLY A 222 20.11 6.17 1.11
CA GLY A 222 20.92 7.02 0.24
C GLY A 222 20.11 7.91 -0.68
N SER A 223 20.71 8.29 -1.81
CA SER A 223 20.10 9.22 -2.78
C SER A 223 18.82 8.69 -3.43
N LYS A 224 18.56 7.38 -3.42
CA LYS A 224 17.34 6.79 -4.02
C LYS A 224 16.13 6.83 -3.09
N ALA A 225 16.35 7.06 -1.79
CA ALA A 225 15.31 7.45 -0.86
C ALA A 225 14.97 8.95 -0.95
N ASP A 226 15.64 9.70 -1.82
CA ASP A 226 15.23 11.06 -2.14
C ASP A 226 13.97 11.01 -3.02
N PRO A 227 12.84 11.62 -2.61
CA PRO A 227 11.65 11.66 -3.46
C PRO A 227 11.93 12.25 -4.85
N GLU A 228 12.93 13.14 -4.97
CA GLU A 228 13.32 13.78 -6.24
C GLU A 228 14.02 12.83 -7.23
N LEU A 229 14.42 11.64 -6.78
CA LEU A 229 15.21 10.67 -7.55
C LEU A 229 14.52 9.30 -7.65
N THR A 230 13.20 9.29 -7.57
CA THR A 230 12.41 8.06 -7.76
C THR A 230 12.57 7.50 -9.17
N ASP A 231 12.72 6.17 -9.24
CA ASP A 231 12.84 5.44 -10.50
C ASP A 231 11.53 4.71 -10.85
N PHE A 232 11.17 4.80 -12.11
CA PHE A 232 9.97 4.20 -12.67
C PHE A 232 10.35 3.44 -13.94
N GLY A 233 9.69 2.31 -14.17
CA GLY A 233 9.74 1.70 -15.47
C GLY A 233 8.86 2.45 -16.46
N PRO A 234 8.89 2.07 -17.75
CA PRO A 234 8.11 2.76 -18.76
C PRO A 234 6.61 2.58 -18.49
N VAL A 235 5.82 3.62 -18.74
CA VAL A 235 4.36 3.47 -18.91
C VAL A 235 4.14 2.63 -20.17
N GLN A 236 3.36 1.55 -20.08
CA GLN A 236 3.02 0.73 -21.24
C GLN A 236 2.29 1.62 -22.25
N GLU A 237 2.83 1.73 -23.46
CA GLU A 237 2.06 2.20 -24.61
C GLU A 237 1.30 1.00 -25.20
N LEU A 238 0.05 1.22 -25.62
CA LEU A 238 -0.67 0.28 -26.48
C LEU A 238 0.20 -0.01 -27.70
N VAL A 239 0.85 -1.18 -27.75
CA VAL A 239 1.45 -1.66 -29.00
C VAL A 239 0.27 -2.12 -29.87
N PRO A 240 -0.05 -1.41 -30.97
CA PRO A 240 -1.22 -1.69 -31.79
C PRO A 240 -1.17 -3.05 -32.52
#